data_AF-A0A934S2E1-F1
#
_entry.id   AF-A0A934S2E1-F1
#
_cell.length_a   1.000
_cell.length_b   1.000
_cell.length_c   1.000
_cell.angle_alpha   90.00
_cell.angle_beta   90.00
_cell.angle_gamma   90.00
#
_symmetry.space_group_name_H-M   'P 1'
#
loop_
_entity.id
_entity.type
_entity.pdbx_description
1 polymer ?
#
loop_
_entity_poly.entity_id
_entity_poly.type
_entity_poly.pdbx_seq_one_letter_code
_entity_poly.pdbx_strand_id
1 'polypeptide(L)'
;MDPKIYSLIHVLSILLLSGSVFYIAANPQKHKKPKLMAINGVIGLLALVGGFGLIAKLGYSYTSGWIIVKAVAWLFLMALAGMAFKKPKGFVIIGATAALAIALFMVYFRPF
;
A
#
# COMPACT_ATOMS: atom_id res chain seq x y z
N MET A 1 -2.35 11.89 -20.34
CA MET A 1 -1.22 11.39 -19.52
C MET A 1 -1.05 9.90 -19.77
N ASP A 2 0.19 9.49 -20.02
CA ASP A 2 0.60 8.10 -20.27
C ASP A 2 0.27 7.20 -19.05
N PRO A 3 -0.34 6.01 -19.22
CA PRO A 3 -0.52 5.03 -18.15
C PRO A 3 0.75 4.75 -17.32
N LYS A 4 1.94 4.84 -17.93
CA LYS A 4 3.23 4.66 -17.25
C LYS A 4 3.45 5.65 -16.10
N ILE A 5 2.90 6.87 -16.20
CA ILE A 5 3.01 7.86 -15.13
C ILE A 5 2.22 7.41 -13.89
N TYR A 6 0.98 6.93 -14.10
CA TYR A 6 0.15 6.40 -13.01
C TYR A 6 0.78 5.14 -12.39
N SER A 7 1.35 4.27 -13.23
CA SER A 7 2.09 3.10 -12.76
C SER A 7 3.29 3.49 -11.90
N LEU A 8 4.09 4.47 -12.33
CA LEU A 8 5.23 4.97 -11.56
C LEU A 8 4.79 5.54 -10.21
N ILE A 9 3.78 6.42 -10.21
CA ILE A 9 3.23 7.03 -8.98
C ILE A 9 2.75 5.92 -8.02
N HIS A 10 1.98 4.95 -8.54
CA HIS A 10 1.45 3.86 -7.73
C HIS A 10 2.56 3.01 -7.11
N VAL A 11 3.46 2.49 -7.93
CA VAL A 11 4.51 1.55 -7.48
C VAL A 11 5.49 2.23 -6.54
N LEU A 12 5.94 3.45 -6.87
CA LEU A 12 6.84 4.21 -6.00
C LEU A 12 6.19 4.49 -4.64
N SER A 13 4.92 4.86 -4.63
CA SER A 13 4.19 5.12 -3.39
C SER A 13 4.03 3.86 -2.54
N ILE A 14 3.74 2.70 -3.15
CA ILE A 14 3.68 1.41 -2.44
C ILE A 14 5.05 1.03 -1.86
N LEU A 15 6.14 1.25 -2.59
CA LEU A 15 7.50 1.01 -2.10
C LEU A 15 7.82 1.89 -0.88
N LEU A 16 7.54 3.19 -0.97
CA LEU A 16 7.76 4.12 0.14
C LEU A 16 6.88 3.80 1.36
N LEU A 17 5.61 3.47 1.15
CA LEU A 17 4.69 3.08 2.21
C LEU A 17 5.18 1.82 2.92
N SER A 18 5.57 0.79 2.14
CA SER A 18 6.09 -0.46 2.68
C SER A 18 7.38 -0.23 3.48
N GLY A 19 8.32 0.54 2.93
CA GLY A 19 9.56 0.90 3.61
C GLY A 19 9.29 1.63 4.93
N SER A 20 8.32 2.55 4.94
CA SER A 20 7.91 3.26 6.15
C SER A 20 7.27 2.33 7.20
N VAL A 21 6.41 1.40 6.79
CA VAL A 21 5.81 0.40 7.70
C VAL A 21 6.90 -0.46 8.35
N PHE A 22 7.85 -0.98 7.56
CA PHE A 22 8.97 -1.77 8.08
C PHE A 22 9.90 -0.94 8.97
N TYR A 23 10.20 0.30 8.59
CA TYR A 23 10.99 1.23 9.39
C TYR A 23 10.37 1.46 10.77
N ILE A 24 9.07 1.78 10.83
CA ILE A 24 8.37 2.00 12.09
C ILE A 24 8.34 0.70 12.91
N ALA A 25 8.05 -0.44 12.27
CA ALA A 25 8.00 -1.73 12.96
C ALA A 25 9.37 -2.15 13.54
N ALA A 26 10.47 -1.78 12.88
CA ALA A 26 11.81 -2.07 13.35
C ALA A 26 12.19 -1.25 14.59
N ASN A 27 11.78 0.03 14.65
CA ASN A 27 12.01 0.90 15.79
C ASN A 27 10.90 1.96 15.95
N PRO A 28 9.84 1.71 16.72
CA PRO A 28 8.72 2.63 16.87
C PRO A 28 9.07 3.92 17.63
N GLN A 29 9.44 4.97 16.91
CA GLN A 29 9.77 6.29 17.48
C GLN A 29 8.50 7.11 17.79
N LYS A 30 7.89 6.90 18.97
CA LYS A 30 6.60 7.51 19.37
C LYS A 30 6.55 9.03 19.21
N HIS A 31 7.65 9.76 19.46
CA HIS A 31 7.71 11.21 19.30
C HIS A 31 7.57 11.67 17.83
N LYS A 32 7.91 10.82 16.85
CA LYS A 32 7.76 11.11 15.41
C LYS A 32 6.42 10.65 14.84
N LYS A 33 5.57 10.00 15.64
CA LYS A 33 4.33 9.38 15.18
C LYS A 33 3.42 10.33 14.39
N PRO A 34 3.13 11.59 14.84
CA PRO A 34 2.26 12.47 14.07
C PRO A 34 2.80 12.78 12.67
N LYS A 35 4.12 13.06 12.59
CA LYS A 35 4.81 13.35 11.32
C LYS A 35 4.81 12.13 10.40
N LEU A 36 5.15 10.95 10.91
CA LEU A 36 5.18 9.72 10.12
C LEU A 36 3.78 9.31 9.64
N MET A 37 2.74 9.50 10.46
CA MET A 37 1.35 9.26 10.04
C MET A 37 0.90 10.22 8.95
N ALA A 38 1.26 11.51 9.03
CA ALA A 38 0.95 12.47 7.97
C ALA A 38 1.63 12.10 6.64
N ILE A 39 2.93 11.76 6.69
CA ILE A 39 3.70 11.31 5.52
C ILE A 39 3.08 10.05 4.92
N ASN A 40 2.79 9.03 5.75
CA ASN A 40 2.18 7.78 5.27
C ASN A 40 0.76 7.98 4.73
N GLY A 41 0.01 8.95 5.26
CA GLY A 41 -1.29 9.34 4.71
C GLY A 41 -1.17 9.90 3.29
N VAL A 42 -0.22 10.82 3.07
CA VAL A 42 0.05 11.38 1.73
C VAL A 42 0.55 10.31 0.76
N ILE A 43 1.51 9.48 1.17
CA ILE A 43 2.03 8.39 0.33
C ILE A 43 0.92 7.39 0.01
N GLY A 44 0.09 7.02 0.99
CA GLY A 44 -1.05 6.13 0.77
C GLY A 44 -2.07 6.72 -0.19
N LEU A 45 -2.36 8.03 -0.09
CA LEU A 45 -3.23 8.72 -1.05
C LEU A 45 -2.64 8.69 -2.47
N LEU A 46 -1.34 8.96 -2.62
CA LEU A 46 -0.66 8.86 -3.91
C LEU A 46 -0.70 7.43 -4.48
N ALA A 47 -0.56 6.42 -3.62
CA ALA A 47 -0.71 5.03 -4.03
C ALA A 47 -2.12 4.76 -4.57
N LEU A 48 -3.17 5.23 -3.90
CA LEU A 48 -4.55 5.04 -4.36
C LEU A 48 -4.83 5.82 -5.65
N VAL A 49 -4.45 7.10 -5.73
CA VAL A 49 -4.63 7.93 -6.93
C VAL A 49 -3.89 7.34 -8.13
N GLY A 50 -2.64 6.92 -7.95
CA GLY A 50 -1.87 6.23 -8.99
C GLY A 50 -2.54 4.92 -9.42
N GLY A 51 -3.02 4.12 -8.47
CA GLY A 51 -3.66 2.83 -8.73
C GLY A 51 -4.98 2.94 -9.48
N PHE A 52 -5.90 3.78 -8.98
CA PHE A 52 -7.20 4.00 -9.61
C PHE A 52 -7.07 4.76 -10.95
N GLY A 53 -6.15 5.71 -11.05
CA GLY A 53 -5.84 6.35 -12.33
C GLY A 53 -5.29 5.37 -13.36
N LEU A 54 -4.46 4.41 -12.95
CA LEU A 54 -3.98 3.34 -13.82
C LEU A 54 -5.12 2.42 -14.28
N ILE A 55 -6.04 2.04 -13.39
CA ILE A 55 -7.24 1.25 -13.73
C ILE A 55 -8.06 1.98 -14.80
N ALA A 56 -8.33 3.28 -14.60
CA ALA A 56 -9.06 4.11 -15.56
C ALA A 56 -8.40 4.13 -16.95
N LYS A 57 -7.06 4.25 -16.97
CA LYS A 57 -6.29 4.35 -18.22
C LYS A 57 -6.14 3.04 -18.97
N LEU A 58 -6.13 1.91 -18.25
CA LEU A 58 -6.07 0.58 -18.83
C LEU A 58 -7.45 0.00 -19.18
N GLY A 59 -8.53 0.69 -18.81
CA GLY A 59 -9.91 0.26 -19.09
C GLY A 59 -10.35 -0.97 -18.29
N TYR A 60 -9.72 -1.26 -17.15
CA TYR A 60 -10.15 -2.35 -16.29
C TYR A 60 -11.40 -1.98 -15.49
N SER A 61 -12.24 -2.97 -15.19
CA SER A 61 -13.37 -2.77 -14.29
C SER A 61 -12.87 -2.57 -12.86
N TYR A 62 -13.36 -1.53 -12.19
CA TYR A 62 -13.09 -1.31 -10.76
C TYR A 62 -13.63 -2.43 -9.86
N THR A 63 -14.59 -3.20 -10.36
CA THR A 63 -15.24 -4.29 -9.62
C THR A 63 -14.65 -5.67 -9.92
N SER A 64 -13.63 -5.77 -10.78
CA SER A 64 -12.89 -7.04 -10.92
C SER A 64 -12.35 -7.47 -9.56
N GLY A 65 -12.53 -8.73 -9.18
CA GLY A 65 -12.26 -9.13 -7.81
C GLY A 65 -10.78 -9.04 -7.45
N TRP A 66 -9.86 -9.26 -8.39
CA TRP A 66 -8.42 -9.04 -8.19
C TRP A 66 -8.08 -7.58 -7.89
N ILE A 67 -8.82 -6.62 -8.44
CA ILE A 67 -8.69 -5.18 -8.13
C ILE A 67 -9.18 -4.90 -6.72
N ILE A 68 -10.34 -5.46 -6.34
CA ILE A 68 -10.91 -5.28 -5.00
C ILE A 68 -9.96 -5.84 -3.94
N VAL A 69 -9.48 -7.08 -4.11
CA VAL A 69 -8.54 -7.72 -3.17
C VAL A 69 -7.26 -6.89 -3.05
N LYS A 70 -6.72 -6.39 -4.17
CA LYS A 70 -5.53 -5.55 -4.17
C LYS A 70 -5.76 -4.21 -3.47
N ALA A 71 -6.93 -3.59 -3.66
CA ALA A 71 -7.31 -2.36 -2.97
C ALA A 71 -7.40 -2.59 -1.44
N VAL A 72 -8.00 -3.69 -1.01
CA VAL A 72 -8.06 -4.07 0.41
C VAL A 72 -6.66 -4.30 0.98
N ALA A 73 -5.77 -4.97 0.24
CA ALA A 73 -4.38 -5.16 0.66
C ALA A 73 -3.63 -3.83 0.86
N TRP A 74 -3.86 -2.84 -0.01
CA TRP A 74 -3.30 -1.50 0.12
C TRP A 74 -3.85 -0.73 1.33
N LEU A 75 -5.16 -0.79 1.57
CA LEU A 75 -5.76 -0.17 2.75
C LEU A 75 -5.27 -0.83 4.04
N PHE A 76 -5.09 -2.14 4.04
CA PHE A 76 -4.52 -2.86 5.17
C PHE A 76 -3.07 -2.46 5.43
N LEU A 77 -2.25 -2.33 4.38
CA LEU A 77 -0.87 -1.84 4.50
C LEU A 77 -0.81 -0.41 5.07
N MET A 78 -1.71 0.47 4.63
CA MET A 78 -1.85 1.83 5.20
C MET A 78 -2.23 1.78 6.68
N ALA A 79 -3.14 0.90 7.08
CA ALA A 79 -3.54 0.73 8.47
C ALA A 79 -2.39 0.20 9.34
N LEU A 80 -1.56 -0.70 8.80
CA LEU A 80 -0.38 -1.24 9.48
C LEU A 80 0.63 -0.17 9.86
N ALA A 81 0.75 0.93 9.09
CA ALA A 81 1.62 2.04 9.44
C ALA A 81 1.27 2.68 10.80
N GLY A 82 -0.03 2.79 11.12
CA GLY A 82 -0.50 3.25 12.43
C GLY A 82 -0.40 2.17 13.51
N MET A 83 -0.68 0.91 13.15
CA MET A 83 -0.58 -0.22 14.07
C MET A 83 0.86 -0.54 14.48
N ALA A 84 1.85 -0.19 13.65
CA ALA A 84 3.27 -0.40 13.93
C ALA A 84 3.75 0.26 15.24
N PHE A 85 3.06 1.28 15.73
CA PHE A 85 3.34 1.91 17.02
C PHE A 85 2.72 1.21 18.24
N LYS A 86 1.80 0.28 18.02
CA LYS A 86 0.96 -0.33 19.07
C LYS A 86 1.01 -1.85 19.10
N LYS A 87 1.29 -2.49 17.98
CA LYS A 87 1.25 -3.95 17.81
C LYS A 87 2.66 -4.56 17.83
N PRO A 88 2.77 -5.86 18.16
CA PRO A 88 4.05 -6.55 18.10
C PRO A 88 4.68 -6.47 16.71
N LYS A 89 6.01 -6.30 16.66
CA LYS A 89 6.79 -6.23 15.41
C LYS A 89 6.47 -7.38 14.46
N GLY A 90 6.37 -8.60 14.98
CA GLY A 90 6.04 -9.79 14.19
C GLY A 90 4.70 -9.69 13.45
N PHE A 91 3.65 -9.24 14.14
CA PHE A 91 2.32 -9.03 13.53
C PHE A 91 2.38 -8.05 12.37
N VAL A 92 3.10 -6.94 12.54
CA VAL A 92 3.20 -5.87 11.54
C VAL A 92 4.01 -6.33 10.34
N ILE A 93 5.15 -6.98 10.57
CA ILE A 93 6.02 -7.47 9.49
C ILE A 93 5.30 -8.57 8.69
N ILE A 94 4.75 -9.58 9.37
CA ILE A 94 4.03 -10.68 8.70
C ILE A 94 2.83 -10.12 7.94
N GLY A 95 2.05 -9.23 8.57
CA GLY A 95 0.90 -8.59 7.93
C GLY A 95 1.28 -7.78 6.69
N ALA A 96 2.35 -6.97 6.76
CA ALA A 96 2.81 -6.17 5.64
C ALA A 96 3.31 -7.04 4.49
N THR A 97 4.12 -8.06 4.80
CA THR A 97 4.62 -9.02 3.81
C THR A 97 3.48 -9.80 3.16
N ALA A 98 2.50 -10.26 3.94
CA ALA A 98 1.32 -10.96 3.41
C ALA A 98 0.49 -10.06 2.49
N ALA A 99 0.24 -8.81 2.89
CA ALA A 99 -0.48 -7.84 2.06
C ALA A 99 0.22 -7.59 0.72
N LEU A 100 1.55 -7.44 0.74
CA LEU A 100 2.37 -7.27 -0.46
C LEU A 100 2.33 -8.51 -1.35
N ALA A 101 2.51 -9.70 -0.77
CA ALA A 101 2.47 -10.96 -1.51
C ALA A 101 1.10 -11.19 -2.19
N ILE A 102 0.01 -10.96 -1.47
CA ILE A 102 -1.36 -11.04 -2.01
C ILE A 102 -1.54 -10.05 -3.15
N ALA A 103 -1.14 -8.79 -2.97
CA ALA A 103 -1.28 -7.77 -3.99
C ALA A 103 -0.46 -8.05 -5.27
N LEU A 104 0.75 -8.63 -5.10
CA LEU A 104 1.58 -9.09 -6.21
C LEU A 104 0.91 -10.26 -6.95
N PHE A 105 0.46 -11.28 -6.20
CA PHE A 105 -0.25 -12.41 -6.79
C PHE A 105 -1.48 -11.96 -7.59
N MET A 106 -2.29 -11.05 -7.04
CA MET A 106 -3.47 -10.50 -7.72
C MET A 106 -3.14 -9.77 -9.04
N VAL A 107 -2.05 -8.99 -9.09
CA VAL A 107 -1.72 -8.23 -10.31
C VAL A 107 -1.11 -9.10 -11.42
N TYR A 108 -0.35 -10.13 -11.05
CA TYR A 108 0.30 -11.02 -12.00
C TYR A 108 -0.65 -12.08 -12.57
N PHE A 109 -1.48 -12.69 -11.73
CA PHE A 109 -2.33 -13.81 -12.16
C PHE A 109 -3.76 -13.40 -12.50
N ARG A 110 -4.27 -12.29 -11.92
CA ARG A 110 -5.62 -11.75 -12.15
C ARG A 110 -6.72 -12.85 -12.21
N PRO A 111 -6.85 -13.67 -11.17
CA PRO A 111 -7.62 -14.90 -11.24
C PRO A 111 -9.15 -14.72 -11.38
N PHE A 112 -9.69 -13.54 -11.06
CA PHE A 112 -11.13 -13.21 -11.13
C PHE A 112 -11.36 -11.69 -11.06
#